data_AF-A0A538RX25-F1
#
_entry.id   AF-A0A538RX25-F1
#
_cell.length_a   1.000
_cell.length_b   1.000
_cell.length_c   1.000
_cell.angle_alpha   90.00
_cell.angle_beta   90.00
_cell.angle_gamma   90.00
#
_symmetry.space_group_name_H-M   'P 1'
#
loop_
_entity.id
_entity.type
_entity.pdbx_description
1 polymer ?
#
loop_
_entity_poly.entity_id
_entity_poly.type
_entity_poly.pdbx_seq_one_letter_code
_entity_poly.pdbx_strand_id
1 'polypeptide(L)'
;MSIFTTPEQREAGRANFDAAVRRHAVSRRDFMKGLLAAGAAVPVTAAAYYGYQKWQGNPVKAGLIGAGDEGGVLVGEHNKDYLQFVAVADIRPSNMKRIFVGQP
;
A
#
# COMPACT_ATOMS: atom_id res chain seq x y z
N MET A 1 15.56 11.83 4.17
CA MET A 1 15.89 12.23 2.77
C MET A 1 16.81 11.16 2.17
N SER A 2 16.50 10.68 0.97
CA SER A 2 17.36 9.74 0.25
C SER A 2 18.69 10.41 -0.12
N ILE A 3 19.80 9.83 0.32
CA ILE A 3 21.20 10.27 0.07
C ILE A 3 21.63 9.91 -1.37
N PHE A 4 20.77 9.21 -2.15
CA PHE A 4 21.15 8.58 -3.42
C PHE A 4 20.52 9.21 -4.67
N THR A 5 20.01 10.43 -4.59
CA THR A 5 19.37 11.09 -5.75
C THR A 5 20.06 12.40 -6.02
N THR A 6 20.74 12.50 -7.16
CA THR A 6 21.39 13.75 -7.59
C THR A 6 20.34 14.83 -7.85
N PRO A 7 20.70 16.12 -7.84
CA PRO A 7 19.77 17.21 -8.18
C PRO A 7 19.06 16.98 -9.52
N GLU A 8 19.79 16.51 -10.52
CA GLU A 8 19.29 16.27 -11.88
C GLU A 8 18.28 15.11 -11.89
N GLN A 9 18.55 14.04 -11.14
CA GLN A 9 17.61 12.92 -11.01
C GLN A 9 16.31 13.33 -10.31
N ARG A 10 16.36 14.27 -9.36
CA ARG A 10 15.17 14.83 -8.72
C ARG A 10 14.36 15.68 -9.69
N GLU A 11 15.03 16.50 -10.48
CA GLU A 11 14.37 17.33 -11.48
C GLU A 11 13.73 16.47 -12.59
N ALA A 12 14.46 15.46 -13.08
CA ALA A 12 13.93 14.48 -14.03
C ALA A 12 12.72 13.72 -13.47
N GLY A 13 12.79 13.28 -12.20
CA GLY A 13 11.68 12.63 -11.52
C GLY A 13 10.45 13.52 -11.41
N ARG A 14 10.63 14.81 -11.09
CA ARG A 14 9.56 15.81 -11.05
C ARG A 14 8.93 16.01 -12.43
N ALA A 15 9.75 16.21 -13.47
CA ALA A 15 9.27 16.40 -14.83
C ALA A 15 8.47 15.18 -15.34
N ASN A 16 8.96 13.97 -15.06
CA ASN A 16 8.29 12.72 -15.43
C ASN A 16 6.93 12.56 -14.71
N PHE A 17 6.89 12.85 -13.41
CA PHE A 17 5.65 12.82 -12.63
C PHE A 17 4.64 13.84 -13.16
N ASP A 18 5.07 15.09 -13.38
CA ASP A 18 4.22 16.15 -13.89
C ASP A 18 3.68 15.82 -15.28
N ALA A 19 4.50 15.24 -16.17
CA ALA A 19 4.06 14.78 -17.48
C ALA A 19 3.03 13.64 -17.38
N ALA A 20 3.26 12.65 -16.51
CA ALA A 20 2.35 11.53 -16.31
C ALA A 20 0.99 11.96 -15.75
N VAL A 21 0.99 12.84 -14.75
CA VAL A 21 -0.25 13.33 -14.13
C VAL A 21 -1.00 14.28 -15.07
N ARG A 22 -0.30 15.18 -15.77
CA ARG A 22 -0.91 16.11 -16.73
C ARG A 22 -1.48 15.40 -17.95
N ARG A 23 -0.92 14.25 -18.36
CA ARG A 23 -1.47 13.41 -19.45
C ARG A 23 -2.92 12.98 -19.19
N HIS A 24 -3.32 12.87 -17.93
CA HIS A 24 -4.67 12.49 -17.54
C HIS A 24 -5.54 13.69 -17.12
N ALA A 25 -5.02 14.92 -17.18
CA ALA A 25 -5.70 16.15 -16.77
C ALA A 25 -6.31 16.13 -15.35
N VAL A 26 -5.87 15.22 -14.48
CA VAL A 26 -6.39 15.11 -13.11
C VAL A 26 -5.45 15.86 -12.17
N SER A 27 -5.90 17.00 -11.63
CA SER A 27 -5.18 17.63 -10.53
C SER A 27 -5.44 16.88 -9.22
N ARG A 28 -4.53 17.00 -8.23
CA ARG A 28 -4.77 16.48 -6.86
C ARG A 28 -6.14 16.94 -6.31
N ARG A 29 -6.57 18.17 -6.64
CA ARG A 29 -7.86 18.70 -6.22
C ARG A 29 -9.02 17.97 -6.90
N ASP A 30 -8.92 17.70 -8.20
CA ASP A 30 -9.95 16.98 -8.94
C ASP A 30 -10.05 15.53 -8.48
N PHE A 31 -8.91 14.90 -8.18
CA PHE A 31 -8.87 13.58 -7.56
C PHE A 31 -9.60 13.57 -6.20
N MET A 32 -9.30 14.52 -5.31
CA MET A 32 -9.95 14.59 -4.00
C MET A 32 -11.45 14.90 -4.10
N LYS A 33 -11.87 15.74 -5.06
CA LYS A 33 -13.28 15.99 -5.35
C LYS A 33 -13.98 14.75 -5.90
N GLY A 34 -13.31 14.01 -6.79
CA GLY A 34 -13.80 12.72 -7.30
C GLY A 34 -13.93 11.68 -6.19
N LEU A 35 -12.96 11.63 -5.28
CA LEU A 35 -12.99 10.74 -4.11
C LEU A 35 -14.10 11.11 -3.14
N LEU A 36 -14.37 12.40 -2.91
CA LEU A 36 -15.52 12.84 -2.11
C LEU A 36 -16.86 12.54 -2.79
N ALA A 37 -16.95 12.78 -4.10
CA ALA A 37 -18.15 12.49 -4.88
C ALA A 37 -18.46 10.99 -4.94
N ALA A 38 -17.43 10.13 -5.01
CA ALA A 38 -17.58 8.68 -4.99
C ALA A 38 -17.63 8.10 -3.55
N GLY A 39 -17.00 8.75 -2.59
CA GLY A 39 -16.65 8.21 -1.26
C GLY A 39 -17.83 8.02 -0.32
N ALA A 40 -18.97 8.66 -0.57
CA ALA A 40 -20.20 8.39 0.18
C ALA A 40 -20.79 7.00 -0.14
N ALA A 41 -20.47 6.43 -1.30
CA ALA A 41 -21.00 5.14 -1.73
C ALA A 41 -19.98 4.00 -1.56
N VAL A 42 -18.70 4.23 -1.83
CA VAL A 42 -17.72 3.13 -2.08
C VAL A 42 -17.46 2.16 -0.90
N PRO A 43 -17.32 2.59 0.37
CA PRO A 43 -16.96 1.64 1.44
C PRO A 43 -18.09 0.65 1.73
N VAL A 44 -19.33 1.11 1.62
CA VAL A 44 -20.52 0.29 1.88
C VAL A 44 -20.93 -0.46 0.61
N THR A 45 -20.78 0.14 -0.59
CA THR A 45 -21.22 -0.50 -1.83
C THR A 45 -20.37 -1.69 -2.21
N ALA A 46 -19.04 -1.69 -2.09
CA ALA A 46 -18.27 -2.86 -2.51
C ALA A 46 -18.59 -4.09 -1.64
N ALA A 47 -18.56 -3.94 -0.32
CA ALA A 47 -18.88 -5.04 0.59
C ALA A 47 -20.35 -5.48 0.48
N ALA A 48 -21.30 -4.55 0.37
CA ALA A 48 -22.71 -4.89 0.20
C ALA A 48 -23.04 -5.46 -1.19
N TYR A 49 -22.42 -4.95 -2.26
CA TYR A 49 -22.62 -5.38 -3.65
C TYR A 49 -22.06 -6.78 -3.90
N TYR A 50 -20.86 -7.07 -3.39
CA TYR A 50 -20.27 -8.40 -3.48
C TYR A 50 -20.76 -9.36 -2.38
N GLY A 51 -21.63 -8.90 -1.48
CA GLY A 51 -22.21 -9.71 -0.41
C GLY A 51 -21.16 -10.26 0.57
N TYR A 52 -20.08 -9.51 0.82
CA TYR A 52 -19.03 -9.95 1.73
C TYR A 52 -19.59 -10.13 3.13
N GLN A 53 -19.55 -11.37 3.61
CA GLN A 53 -19.87 -11.72 4.99
C GLN A 53 -18.60 -11.71 5.83
N LYS A 54 -18.77 -11.79 7.16
CA LYS A 54 -17.66 -12.11 8.05
C LYS A 54 -16.98 -13.37 7.53
N TRP A 55 -15.66 -13.29 7.35
CA TRP A 55 -14.87 -14.41 6.86
C TRP A 55 -15.09 -15.64 7.73
N GLN A 56 -15.38 -16.78 7.11
CA GLN A 56 -15.58 -18.06 7.79
C GLN A 56 -14.46 -19.02 7.37
N GLY A 57 -13.77 -19.60 8.35
CA GLY A 57 -12.64 -20.51 8.12
C GLY A 57 -11.28 -19.87 8.41
N ASN A 58 -10.23 -20.41 7.80
CA ASN A 58 -8.84 -20.00 8.07
C ASN A 58 -8.53 -18.63 7.45
N PRO A 59 -7.72 -17.78 8.11
CA PRO A 59 -7.30 -16.49 7.56
C PRO A 59 -6.73 -16.59 6.15
N VAL A 60 -6.91 -15.54 5.35
CA VAL A 60 -6.36 -15.45 3.99
C VAL A 60 -4.83 -15.45 4.06
N LYS A 61 -4.21 -16.40 3.37
CA LYS A 61 -2.75 -16.48 3.26
C LYS A 61 -2.24 -15.41 2.30
N ALA A 62 -1.34 -14.55 2.77
CA ALA A 62 -0.79 -13.43 2.01
C ALA A 62 0.74 -13.46 1.94
N GLY A 63 1.28 -12.96 0.84
CA GLY A 63 2.70 -12.63 0.69
C GLY A 63 2.92 -11.13 0.86
N LEU A 64 3.89 -10.75 1.67
CA LEU A 64 4.30 -9.36 1.84
C LEU A 64 5.37 -8.98 0.81
N ILE A 65 5.18 -7.91 0.06
CA ILE A 65 6.20 -7.33 -0.82
C ILE A 65 6.62 -5.98 -0.22
N GLY A 66 7.88 -5.88 0.19
CA GLY A 66 8.40 -4.74 0.94
C GLY A 66 8.14 -4.87 2.42
N ALA A 67 9.16 -5.28 3.16
CA ALA A 67 9.20 -5.46 4.61
C ALA A 67 10.05 -4.37 5.30
N GLY A 68 9.89 -3.11 4.84
CA GLY A 68 10.45 -1.92 5.47
C GLY A 68 9.75 -1.56 6.78
N ASP A 69 9.75 -0.28 7.16
CA ASP A 69 9.10 0.15 8.41
C ASP A 69 7.57 0.03 8.31
N GLU A 70 6.99 0.53 7.23
CA GLU A 70 5.55 0.39 6.94
C GLU A 70 5.11 -1.08 6.84
N GLY A 71 5.94 -1.94 6.22
CA GLY A 71 5.68 -3.37 6.18
C GLY A 71 5.60 -3.97 7.59
N GLY A 72 6.47 -3.54 8.50
CA GLY A 72 6.45 -3.93 9.91
C GLY A 72 5.19 -3.49 10.63
N VAL A 73 4.74 -2.25 10.42
CA VAL A 73 3.47 -1.74 10.99
C VAL A 73 2.30 -2.57 10.47
N LEU A 74 2.20 -2.82 9.17
CA LEU A 74 1.12 -3.62 8.59
C LEU A 74 1.10 -5.06 9.12
N VAL A 75 2.27 -5.69 9.26
CA VAL A 75 2.36 -7.03 9.88
C VAL A 75 2.03 -6.99 11.36
N GLY A 76 2.34 -5.91 12.09
CA GLY A 76 1.98 -5.77 13.50
C GLY A 76 0.48 -5.55 13.73
N GLU A 77 -0.14 -4.69 12.91
CA GLU A 77 -1.48 -4.15 13.14
C GLU A 77 -2.60 -4.84 12.34
N HIS A 78 -2.27 -5.77 11.44
CA HIS A 78 -3.32 -6.49 10.70
C HIS A 78 -4.21 -7.34 11.63
N ASN A 79 -5.45 -7.53 11.21
CA ASN A 79 -6.36 -8.43 11.88
C ASN A 79 -6.03 -9.90 11.52
N LYS A 80 -5.48 -10.62 12.51
CA LYS A 80 -5.06 -12.02 12.39
C LYS A 80 -6.23 -13.00 12.14
N ASP A 81 -7.46 -12.60 12.42
CA ASP A 81 -8.65 -13.43 12.14
C ASP A 81 -8.96 -13.50 10.64
N TYR A 82 -8.45 -12.54 9.85
CA TYR A 82 -8.78 -12.41 8.42
C TYR A 82 -7.57 -12.58 7.52
N LEU A 83 -6.36 -12.30 8.01
CA LEU A 83 -5.14 -12.31 7.21
C LEU A 83 -4.00 -13.01 7.95
N GLN A 84 -3.25 -13.84 7.23
CA GLN A 84 -2.05 -14.51 7.70
C GLN A 84 -0.92 -14.30 6.68
N PHE A 85 0.15 -13.61 7.07
CA PHE A 85 1.35 -13.50 6.25
C PHE A 85 2.15 -14.82 6.28
N VAL A 86 2.36 -15.42 5.11
CA VAL A 86 3.06 -16.72 4.95
C VAL A 86 4.33 -16.63 4.10
N ALA A 87 4.54 -15.50 3.43
CA ALA A 87 5.70 -15.27 2.58
C ALA A 87 6.12 -13.80 2.63
N VAL A 88 7.40 -13.53 2.34
CA VAL A 88 7.94 -12.17 2.23
C VAL A 88 8.87 -12.08 1.02
N ALA A 89 8.83 -10.95 0.33
CA ALA A 89 9.82 -10.53 -0.64
C ALA A 89 10.28 -9.10 -0.29
N ASP A 90 11.58 -8.93 -0.10
CA ASP A 90 12.20 -7.61 0.10
C ASP A 90 13.56 -7.58 -0.59
N ILE A 91 13.94 -6.42 -1.13
CA ILE A 91 15.25 -6.20 -1.74
C ILE A 91 16.40 -6.27 -0.72
N ARG A 92 16.11 -6.00 0.57
CA ARG A 92 17.06 -6.05 1.68
C ARG A 92 16.89 -7.37 2.45
N PRO A 93 17.88 -8.28 2.42
CA PRO A 93 17.76 -9.56 3.12
C PRO A 93 17.53 -9.47 4.64
N SER A 94 17.99 -8.40 5.29
CA SER A 94 17.75 -8.16 6.71
C SER A 94 16.27 -7.96 7.03
N ASN A 95 15.50 -7.33 6.13
CA ASN A 95 14.07 -7.08 6.31
C ASN A 95 13.26 -8.39 6.26
N MET A 96 13.65 -9.34 5.40
CA MET A 96 12.98 -10.64 5.28
C MET A 96 13.03 -11.45 6.59
N LYS A 97 14.10 -11.28 7.39
CA LYS A 97 14.21 -11.92 8.71
C LYS A 97 13.47 -11.12 9.77
N ARG A 98 13.80 -9.82 9.89
CA ARG A 98 13.26 -8.90 10.90
C ARG A 98 11.73 -8.90 10.95
N ILE A 99 11.06 -9.04 9.81
CA ILE A 99 9.61 -8.98 9.74
C ILE A 99 8.90 -10.11 10.51
N PHE A 100 9.53 -11.27 10.65
CA PHE A 100 8.95 -12.41 11.36
C PHE A 100 9.45 -12.55 12.79
N VAL A 101 10.72 -12.19 13.04
CA VAL A 101 11.35 -12.40 14.36
C VAL A 101 11.43 -11.14 15.22
N GLY A 102 11.06 -9.97 14.68
CA GLY A 102 11.26 -8.68 15.32
C GLY A 102 12.69 -8.14 15.19
N GLN A 103 12.95 -6.98 15.79
CA GLN A 103 14.32 -6.53 16.05
C GLN A 103 14.78 -7.12 17.39
N PRO A 104 16.08 -7.42 17.59
CA PRO A 104 16.61 -7.51 18.94
C PRO A 104 16.40 -6.20 19.72
#